data_AF-A0A1M3IKE2-F1
#
_entry.id   AF-A0A1M3IKE2-F1
#
_cell.length_a   1.000
_cell.length_b   1.000
_cell.length_c   1.000
_cell.angle_alpha   90.00
_cell.angle_beta   90.00
_cell.angle_gamma   90.00
#
_symmetry.space_group_name_H-M   'P 1'
#
loop_
_entity.id
_entity.type
_entity.pdbx_description
1 polymer ?
#
loop_
_entity_poly.entity_id
_entity_poly.type
_entity_poly.pdbx_seq_one_letter_code
_entity_poly.pdbx_strand_id
1 'polypeptide(L)'
;MSIVRKPHNLVTSYWDDSHFFSKAASSLVPRKIEQYDYLSPEEKRVIRYAILSSFLFLEAFINAEYFDEMGYVDPRKISLLQKQNLDQILTDTYFEDKWSNWIENISKKGKQQLKGTKEFQKIKKLKDWRNHLTHYKIHNLMLVANDIETIANAIEANQTAKLAIAWYYNITGKNVPDWINRDILLK
;
A
#
# COMPACT_ATOMS: atom_id res chain seq x y z
N MET A 1 -13.72 -28.50 5.97
CA MET A 1 -12.78 -27.61 5.27
C MET A 1 -12.18 -26.66 6.28
N SER A 2 -10.87 -26.74 6.53
CA SER A 2 -10.19 -25.84 7.46
C SER A 2 -10.17 -24.44 6.87
N ILE A 3 -10.82 -23.48 7.54
CA ILE A 3 -10.67 -22.05 7.27
C ILE A 3 -9.19 -21.75 7.54
N VAL A 4 -8.38 -21.66 6.48
CA VAL A 4 -6.99 -21.19 6.60
C VAL A 4 -7.07 -19.73 7.03
N ARG A 5 -7.09 -19.52 8.36
CA ARG A 5 -7.15 -18.19 8.98
C ARG A 5 -5.97 -17.38 8.48
N LYS A 6 -6.24 -16.15 8.04
CA LYS A 6 -5.20 -15.16 7.72
C LYS A 6 -4.22 -15.07 8.90
N PRO A 7 -2.91 -14.96 8.69
CA PRO A 7 -2.00 -14.66 9.79
C PRO A 7 -2.39 -13.28 10.33
N HIS A 8 -2.80 -13.19 11.61
CA HIS A 8 -3.09 -11.89 12.23
C HIS A 8 -1.78 -11.10 12.37
N ASN A 9 -1.47 -10.30 11.36
CA ASN A 9 -0.34 -9.38 11.34
C ASN A 9 -0.72 -8.04 10.71
N LEU A 10 0.14 -7.04 10.89
CA LEU A 10 -0.11 -5.66 10.46
C LEU A 10 -0.43 -5.55 8.94
N VAL A 11 0.19 -6.39 8.11
CA VAL A 11 -0.04 -6.43 6.66
C VAL A 11 -1.50 -6.80 6.37
N THR A 12 -1.99 -7.87 6.98
CA THR A 12 -3.38 -8.33 6.78
C THR A 12 -4.40 -7.33 7.31
N SER A 13 -4.12 -6.65 8.42
CA SER A 13 -5.00 -5.60 8.95
C SER A 13 -5.14 -4.43 7.98
N TYR A 14 -4.03 -3.92 7.45
CA TYR A 14 -4.08 -2.81 6.49
C TYR A 14 -4.71 -3.22 5.15
N TRP A 15 -4.54 -4.47 4.72
CA TRP A 15 -5.28 -4.99 3.56
C TRP A 15 -6.79 -5.00 3.81
N ASP A 16 -7.21 -5.53 4.96
CA ASP A 16 -8.62 -5.61 5.32
C ASP A 16 -9.26 -4.22 5.44
N ASP A 17 -8.54 -3.25 6.02
CA ASP A 17 -8.95 -1.85 6.06
C ASP A 17 -9.05 -1.23 4.65
N SER A 18 -8.05 -1.44 3.81
CA SER A 18 -8.04 -0.96 2.41
C SER A 18 -9.24 -1.48 1.64
N HIS A 19 -9.51 -2.77 1.75
CA HIS A 19 -10.64 -3.39 1.09
C HIS A 19 -11.99 -2.94 1.67
N PHE A 20 -12.09 -2.83 3.01
CA PHE A 20 -13.31 -2.34 3.68
C PHE A 20 -13.63 -0.90 3.24
N PHE A 21 -12.68 0.03 3.37
CA PHE A 21 -12.91 1.43 3.04
C PHE A 21 -13.08 1.66 1.53
N SER A 22 -12.42 0.88 0.67
CA SER A 22 -12.64 0.95 -0.78
C SER A 22 -14.07 0.51 -1.15
N LYS A 23 -14.57 -0.58 -0.54
CA LYS A 23 -15.98 -1.01 -0.69
C LYS A 23 -16.96 0.03 -0.15
N ALA A 24 -16.69 0.56 1.04
CA ALA A 24 -17.51 1.61 1.64
C ALA A 24 -17.55 2.86 0.75
N ALA A 25 -16.42 3.31 0.22
CA ALA A 25 -16.33 4.43 -0.72
C ALA A 25 -17.14 4.16 -2.00
N SER A 26 -17.06 2.94 -2.54
CA SER A 26 -17.83 2.53 -3.73
C SER A 26 -19.35 2.47 -3.46
N SER A 27 -19.75 2.18 -2.22
CA SER A 27 -21.15 2.13 -1.79
C SER A 27 -21.79 3.49 -1.52
N LEU A 28 -20.99 4.58 -1.53
CA LEU A 28 -21.52 5.95 -1.47
C LEU A 28 -22.31 6.33 -2.75
N VAL A 29 -22.35 5.46 -3.75
CA VAL A 29 -23.15 5.60 -4.97
C VAL A 29 -24.59 5.13 -4.71
N PRO A 30 -25.59 6.04 -4.74
CA PRO A 30 -26.51 6.06 -5.87
C PRO A 30 -26.89 7.47 -6.36
N ARG A 31 -25.97 8.43 -6.33
CA ARG A 31 -26.18 9.74 -6.98
C ARG A 31 -25.13 9.91 -8.07
N LYS A 32 -25.52 10.44 -9.22
CA LYS A 32 -24.55 10.97 -10.20
C LYS A 32 -23.79 12.07 -9.46
N ILE A 33 -22.65 11.71 -8.89
CA ILE A 33 -21.71 12.66 -8.28
C ILE A 33 -20.90 13.16 -9.48
N GLU A 34 -21.25 14.33 -9.99
CA GLU A 34 -20.41 15.04 -10.96
C GLU A 34 -19.04 15.30 -10.34
N GLN A 35 -18.03 15.60 -11.16
CA GLN A 35 -16.64 15.82 -10.72
C GLN A 35 -16.49 16.94 -9.64
N TYR A 36 -17.57 17.67 -9.34
CA TYR A 36 -17.63 18.81 -8.41
C TYR A 36 -18.68 18.66 -7.29
N ASP A 37 -19.36 17.52 -7.16
CA ASP A 37 -20.40 17.35 -6.14
C ASP A 37 -19.81 17.32 -4.72
N TYR A 38 -20.46 18.04 -3.80
CA TYR A 38 -20.02 18.15 -2.42
C TYR A 38 -20.24 16.83 -1.66
N LEU A 39 -19.13 16.19 -1.28
CA LEU A 39 -19.13 15.07 -0.34
C LEU A 39 -19.10 15.58 1.11
N SER A 40 -19.91 14.97 1.97
CA SER A 40 -19.90 15.25 3.40
C SER A 40 -18.53 14.94 4.02
N PRO A 41 -18.15 15.59 5.13
CA PRO A 41 -16.90 15.30 5.82
C PRO A 41 -16.72 13.81 6.16
N GLU A 42 -17.79 13.11 6.51
CA GLU A 42 -17.80 11.69 6.84
C GLU A 42 -17.49 10.82 5.61
N GLU A 43 -18.10 11.12 4.46
CA GLU A 43 -17.82 10.45 3.19
C GLU A 43 -16.38 10.67 2.72
N LYS A 44 -15.86 11.90 2.87
CA LYS A 44 -14.46 12.21 2.59
C LYS A 44 -13.49 11.45 3.49
N ARG A 45 -13.84 11.22 4.76
CA ARG A 45 -13.03 10.37 5.65
C ARG A 45 -12.95 8.94 5.14
N VAL A 46 -14.06 8.36 4.69
CA VAL A 46 -14.08 7.00 4.12
C VAL A 46 -13.16 6.90 2.90
N ILE A 47 -13.25 7.87 1.98
CA ILE A 47 -12.39 7.93 0.80
C ILE A 47 -10.92 8.09 1.18
N ARG A 48 -10.61 9.04 2.08
CA ARG A 48 -9.26 9.25 2.59
C ARG A 48 -8.67 7.98 3.18
N TYR A 49 -9.45 7.28 4.00
CA TYR A 49 -8.99 6.05 4.63
C TYR A 49 -8.77 4.93 3.62
N ALA A 50 -9.57 4.81 2.55
CA ALA A 50 -9.29 3.88 1.46
C ALA A 50 -7.93 4.12 0.82
N ILE A 51 -7.58 5.39 0.56
CA ILE A 51 -6.28 5.77 -0.02
C ILE A 51 -5.13 5.49 0.98
N LEU A 52 -5.25 5.97 2.21
CA LEU A 52 -4.20 5.85 3.23
C LEU A 52 -3.92 4.39 3.61
N SER A 53 -4.96 3.59 3.83
CA SER A 53 -4.82 2.16 4.12
C SER A 53 -4.22 1.37 2.95
N SER A 54 -4.52 1.74 1.69
CA SER A 54 -3.87 1.12 0.52
C SER A 54 -2.35 1.40 0.51
N PHE A 55 -1.95 2.62 0.87
CA PHE A 55 -0.54 2.97 1.03
C PHE A 55 0.11 2.19 2.19
N LEU A 56 -0.52 2.20 3.37
CA LEU A 56 -0.01 1.53 4.57
C LEU A 56 0.12 0.01 4.35
N PHE A 57 -0.82 -0.59 3.63
CA PHE A 57 -0.74 -1.98 3.21
C PHE A 57 0.52 -2.24 2.38
N LEU A 58 0.77 -1.44 1.33
CA LEU A 58 1.95 -1.60 0.49
C LEU A 58 3.26 -1.40 1.25
N GLU A 59 3.30 -0.43 2.17
CA GLU A 59 4.48 -0.22 3.01
C GLU A 59 4.71 -1.40 3.96
N ALA A 60 3.68 -1.86 4.65
CA ALA A 60 3.80 -3.00 5.55
C ALA A 60 4.19 -4.29 4.79
N PHE A 61 3.61 -4.51 3.60
CA PHE A 61 3.88 -5.67 2.76
C PHE A 61 5.36 -5.73 2.35
N ILE A 62 5.88 -4.65 1.73
CA ILE A 62 7.24 -4.66 1.22
C ILE A 62 8.26 -4.75 2.37
N ASN A 63 7.95 -4.16 3.54
CA ASN A 63 8.75 -4.30 4.75
C ASN A 63 8.78 -5.77 5.22
N ALA A 64 7.62 -6.42 5.32
CA ALA A 64 7.54 -7.81 5.76
C ALA A 64 8.32 -8.75 4.83
N GLU A 65 8.17 -8.59 3.52
CA GLU A 65 8.91 -9.37 2.53
C GLU A 65 10.43 -9.19 2.63
N TYR A 66 10.90 -7.98 2.92
CA TYR A 66 12.32 -7.72 3.18
C TYR A 66 12.80 -8.38 4.48
N PHE A 67 12.02 -8.29 5.56
CA PHE A 67 12.35 -8.93 6.84
C PHE A 67 12.47 -10.45 6.71
N ASP A 68 11.52 -11.08 6.02
CA ASP A 68 11.53 -12.51 5.77
C ASP A 68 12.75 -12.92 4.91
N GLU A 69 13.08 -12.14 3.88
CA GLU A 69 14.27 -12.37 3.04
C GLU A 69 15.58 -12.30 3.83
N MET A 70 15.67 -11.39 4.80
CA MET A 70 16.85 -11.26 5.67
C MET A 70 16.91 -12.33 6.77
N GLY A 71 15.94 -13.25 6.83
CA GLY A 71 15.91 -14.35 7.81
C GLY A 71 15.41 -13.95 9.20
N TYR A 72 14.73 -12.82 9.34
CA TYR A 72 14.15 -12.37 10.61
C TYR A 72 12.81 -13.05 10.89
N VAL A 73 12.86 -14.34 11.24
CA VAL A 73 11.66 -15.18 11.43
C VAL A 73 10.85 -14.81 12.69
N ASP A 74 11.49 -14.21 13.70
CA ASP A 74 10.83 -13.78 14.95
C ASP A 74 11.27 -12.37 15.36
N PRO A 75 10.40 -11.35 15.22
CA PRO A 75 10.70 -9.98 15.62
C PRO A 75 11.10 -9.82 17.10
N ARG A 76 10.68 -10.76 17.96
CA ARG A 76 10.99 -10.74 19.40
C ARG A 76 12.41 -11.23 19.70
N LYS A 77 13.04 -11.96 18.76
CA LYS A 77 14.39 -12.52 18.91
C LYS A 77 15.47 -11.69 18.22
N ILE A 78 15.11 -10.52 17.70
CA ILE A 78 16.06 -9.58 17.09
C ILE A 78 16.93 -8.96 18.19
N SER A 79 18.25 -9.07 18.04
CA SER A 79 19.23 -8.47 18.97
C SER A 79 19.18 -6.94 18.94
N LEU A 80 19.70 -6.27 19.98
CA LEU A 80 19.74 -4.81 20.04
C LEU A 80 20.46 -4.19 18.84
N LEU A 81 21.60 -4.78 18.44
CA LEU A 81 22.37 -4.32 17.27
C LEU A 81 21.55 -4.43 15.98
N GLN A 82 20.85 -5.55 15.79
CA GLN A 82 19.98 -5.73 14.61
C GLN A 82 18.81 -4.74 14.62
N LYS A 83 18.22 -4.43 15.78
CA LYS A 83 17.17 -3.39 15.89
C LYS A 83 17.70 -2.03 15.46
N GLN A 84 18.86 -1.61 15.98
CA GLN A 84 19.49 -0.34 15.60
C GLN A 84 19.76 -0.26 14.10
N ASN A 85 20.24 -1.35 13.49
CA ASN A 85 20.45 -1.41 12.04
C ASN A 85 19.14 -1.31 11.25
N LEU A 86 18.09 -1.98 11.70
CA LEU A 86 16.77 -1.93 11.05
C LEU A 86 16.13 -0.55 11.17
N ASP A 87 16.24 0.09 12.33
CA ASP A 87 15.73 1.45 12.56
C ASP A 87 16.47 2.46 11.67
N GLN A 88 17.79 2.31 11.52
CA GLN A 88 18.60 3.13 10.62
C GLN A 88 18.17 2.92 9.16
N ILE A 89 18.02 1.67 8.70
CA ILE A 89 17.56 1.35 7.34
C ILE A 89 16.17 1.94 7.07
N LEU A 90 15.24 1.86 8.02
CA LEU A 90 13.90 2.41 7.89
C LEU A 90 13.89 3.93 7.81
N THR A 91 14.78 4.59 8.55
CA THR A 91 14.92 6.05 8.56
C THR A 91 15.56 6.56 7.27
N ASP A 92 16.57 5.85 6.77
CA ASP A 92 17.36 6.27 5.62
C ASP A 92 16.74 5.89 4.27
N THR A 93 15.73 5.02 4.25
CA THR A 93 15.12 4.52 3.01
C THR A 93 13.73 5.08 2.77
N TYR A 94 13.60 5.93 1.75
CA TYR A 94 12.30 6.43 1.28
C TYR A 94 11.40 5.30 0.76
N PHE A 95 10.08 5.47 0.86
CA PHE A 95 9.09 4.46 0.45
C PHE A 95 9.32 3.91 -0.97
N GLU A 96 9.53 4.77 -1.96
CA GLU A 96 9.81 4.37 -3.34
C GLU A 96 11.14 3.63 -3.49
N ASP A 97 12.13 4.00 -2.66
CA ASP A 97 13.43 3.34 -2.67
C ASP A 97 13.34 1.96 -2.01
N LYS A 98 12.49 1.77 -1.00
CA LYS A 98 12.17 0.42 -0.45
C LYS A 98 11.71 -0.51 -1.56
N TRP A 99 10.75 -0.08 -2.37
CA TRP A 99 10.23 -0.87 -3.49
C TRP A 99 11.30 -1.19 -4.53
N SER A 100 12.16 -0.25 -4.93
CA SER A 100 13.21 -0.57 -5.92
C SER A 100 14.40 -1.34 -5.35
N ASN A 101 14.82 -1.03 -4.12
CA ASN A 101 16.00 -1.62 -3.49
C ASN A 101 15.72 -3.04 -3.02
N TRP A 102 14.58 -3.28 -2.37
CA TRP A 102 14.26 -4.60 -1.83
C TRP A 102 13.89 -5.57 -2.93
N ILE A 103 13.15 -5.13 -3.95
CA ILE A 103 12.89 -5.97 -5.12
C ILE A 103 14.19 -6.30 -5.85
N GLU A 104 15.10 -5.34 -6.04
CA GLU A 104 16.41 -5.65 -6.65
C GLU A 104 17.18 -6.68 -5.82
N ASN A 105 17.21 -6.54 -4.50
CA ASN A 105 17.88 -7.51 -3.62
C ASN A 105 17.32 -8.93 -3.79
N ILE A 106 16.01 -9.06 -3.99
CA ILE A 106 15.32 -10.35 -4.14
C ILE A 106 15.46 -10.91 -5.56
N SER A 107 15.16 -10.10 -6.59
CA SER A 107 15.02 -10.56 -7.97
C SER A 107 16.27 -10.41 -8.82
N LYS A 108 17.31 -9.73 -8.32
CA LYS A 108 18.53 -9.34 -9.06
C LYS A 108 18.26 -8.53 -10.34
N LYS A 109 17.09 -7.90 -10.47
CA LYS A 109 16.79 -6.97 -11.58
C LYS A 109 17.25 -5.57 -11.22
N GLY A 110 17.91 -4.87 -12.13
CA GLY A 110 18.48 -3.55 -11.86
C GLY A 110 17.44 -2.49 -11.48
N LYS A 111 17.74 -1.65 -10.48
CA LYS A 111 16.83 -0.59 -9.96
C LYS A 111 16.20 0.28 -11.05
N GLN A 112 16.99 0.72 -12.03
CA GLN A 112 16.53 1.65 -13.07
C GLN A 112 15.40 1.04 -13.92
N GLN A 113 15.50 -0.26 -14.20
CA GLN A 113 14.46 -0.99 -14.92
C GLN A 113 13.17 -1.04 -14.10
N LEU A 114 13.27 -1.28 -12.79
CA LEU A 114 12.11 -1.32 -11.88
C LEU A 114 11.41 0.04 -11.80
N LYS A 115 12.17 1.13 -11.64
CA LYS A 115 11.63 2.50 -11.56
C LYS A 115 10.92 2.93 -12.86
N GLY A 116 11.31 2.38 -14.01
CA GLY A 116 10.67 2.66 -15.30
C GLY A 116 9.33 1.94 -15.55
N THR A 117 8.92 1.03 -14.67
CA THR A 117 7.67 0.25 -14.87
C THR A 117 6.41 1.08 -14.56
N LYS A 118 5.30 0.75 -15.23
CA LYS A 118 4.01 1.42 -15.01
C LYS A 118 3.51 1.22 -13.57
N GLU A 119 3.75 0.04 -13.03
CA GLU A 119 3.37 -0.36 -11.68
C GLU A 119 4.12 0.45 -10.64
N PHE A 120 5.43 0.63 -10.80
CA PHE A 120 6.22 1.49 -9.92
C PHE A 120 5.75 2.95 -9.94
N GLN A 121 5.41 3.49 -11.12
CA GLN A 121 4.86 4.85 -11.23
C GLN A 121 3.52 5.00 -10.50
N LYS A 122 2.66 3.97 -10.51
CA LYS A 122 1.42 3.96 -9.72
C LYS A 122 1.67 3.91 -8.22
N ILE A 123 2.66 3.12 -7.76
CA ILE A 123 3.09 3.09 -6.37
C ILE A 123 3.58 4.48 -5.92
N LYS A 124 4.36 5.16 -6.76
CA LYS A 124 4.81 6.54 -6.51
C LYS A 124 3.63 7.52 -6.43
N LYS A 125 2.67 7.43 -7.35
CA LYS A 125 1.44 8.23 -7.32
C LYS A 125 0.68 8.06 -5.99
N LEU A 126 0.58 6.83 -5.47
CA LEU A 126 -0.09 6.56 -4.20
C LEU A 126 0.67 7.16 -3.00
N LYS A 127 2.00 7.16 -3.02
CA LYS A 127 2.84 7.87 -2.04
C LYS A 127 2.59 9.39 -2.08
N ASP A 128 2.53 9.97 -3.28
CA ASP A 128 2.28 11.40 -3.46
C ASP A 128 0.90 11.77 -2.90
N TRP A 129 -0.13 10.97 -3.18
CA TRP A 129 -1.45 11.10 -2.57
C TRP A 129 -1.39 11.04 -1.04
N ARG A 130 -0.72 10.03 -0.46
CA ARG A 130 -0.54 9.94 0.99
C ARG A 130 0.10 11.21 1.54
N ASN A 131 1.14 11.74 0.89
CA ASN A 131 1.81 12.94 1.36
C ASN A 131 0.88 14.16 1.36
N HIS A 132 0.11 14.37 0.29
CA HIS A 132 -0.89 15.44 0.23
C HIS A 132 -2.00 15.29 1.29
N LEU A 133 -2.38 14.07 1.63
CA LEU A 133 -3.40 13.79 2.65
C LEU A 133 -2.87 13.85 4.09
N THR A 134 -1.54 13.91 4.30
CA THR A 134 -0.93 13.83 5.65
C THR A 134 0.00 15.01 6.01
N HIS A 135 0.53 15.77 5.04
CA HIS A 135 1.58 16.80 5.30
C HIS A 135 1.28 18.17 4.63
N TYR A 136 1.15 19.21 5.48
CA TYR A 136 1.35 20.67 5.31
C TYR A 136 0.43 21.62 4.48
N LYS A 137 0.32 22.85 5.03
CA LYS A 137 -0.32 24.14 4.63
C LYS A 137 -1.83 24.11 4.32
N ILE A 138 -2.61 24.47 5.34
CA ILE A 138 -4.09 24.46 5.42
C ILE A 138 -4.82 25.00 4.16
N HIS A 139 -4.34 26.08 3.55
CA HIS A 139 -5.05 26.72 2.43
C HIS A 139 -4.91 26.01 1.07
N ASN A 140 -3.80 25.27 0.83
CA ASN A 140 -3.66 24.44 -0.37
C ASN A 140 -4.19 23.02 -0.15
N LEU A 141 -4.32 22.61 1.12
CA LEU A 141 -4.80 21.30 1.54
C LEU A 141 -6.25 21.06 1.12
N MET A 142 -7.13 22.04 1.24
CA MET A 142 -8.55 21.85 0.88
C MET A 142 -8.75 21.61 -0.62
N LEU A 143 -8.01 22.32 -1.49
CA LEU A 143 -8.15 22.16 -2.94
C LEU A 143 -7.54 20.85 -3.40
N VAL A 144 -6.28 20.58 -3.03
CA VAL A 144 -5.57 19.36 -3.45
C VAL A 144 -6.19 18.11 -2.83
N ALA A 145 -6.64 18.16 -1.57
CA ALA A 145 -7.34 17.03 -0.96
C ALA A 145 -8.68 16.77 -1.65
N ASN A 146 -9.43 17.79 -2.09
CA ASN A 146 -10.68 17.55 -2.84
C ASN A 146 -10.43 16.82 -4.16
N ASP A 147 -9.36 17.16 -4.89
CA ASP A 147 -9.01 16.49 -6.15
C ASP A 147 -8.56 15.04 -5.93
N ILE A 148 -7.99 14.75 -4.76
CA ILE A 148 -7.52 13.41 -4.39
C ILE A 148 -8.65 12.58 -3.76
N GLU A 149 -9.51 13.18 -2.93
CA GLU A 149 -10.59 12.54 -2.18
C GLU A 149 -11.82 12.30 -3.06
N THR A 150 -11.63 11.56 -4.15
CA THR A 150 -12.69 11.11 -5.04
C THR A 150 -12.92 9.60 -4.91
N ILE A 151 -14.15 9.14 -5.19
CA ILE A 151 -14.48 7.71 -5.23
C ILE A 151 -13.59 6.97 -6.25
N ALA A 152 -13.36 7.59 -7.41
CA ALA A 152 -12.48 7.05 -8.45
C ALA A 152 -11.06 6.81 -7.92
N ASN A 153 -10.50 7.76 -7.18
CA ASN A 153 -9.16 7.60 -6.59
C ASN A 153 -9.12 6.57 -5.45
N ALA A 154 -10.19 6.43 -4.66
CA ALA A 154 -10.30 5.35 -3.67
C ALA A 154 -10.29 3.96 -4.32
N ILE A 155 -11.00 3.80 -5.44
CA ILE A 155 -10.99 2.56 -6.24
C ILE A 155 -9.60 2.35 -6.86
N GLU A 156 -9.02 3.40 -7.44
CA GLU A 156 -7.68 3.35 -8.04
C GLU A 156 -6.60 2.98 -7.01
N ALA A 157 -6.68 3.49 -5.78
CA ALA A 157 -5.73 3.19 -4.72
C ALA A 157 -5.72 1.69 -4.36
N ASN A 158 -6.89 1.09 -4.13
CA ASN A 158 -6.99 -0.34 -3.84
C ASN A 158 -6.55 -1.20 -5.04
N GLN A 159 -6.93 -0.80 -6.26
CA GLN A 159 -6.49 -1.49 -7.48
C GLN A 159 -4.97 -1.37 -7.69
N THR A 160 -4.38 -0.22 -7.37
CA THR A 160 -2.93 -0.02 -7.40
C THR A 160 -2.24 -0.95 -6.43
N ALA A 161 -2.79 -1.12 -5.22
CA ALA A 161 -2.26 -2.07 -4.26
C ALA A 161 -2.28 -3.51 -4.83
N LYS A 162 -3.41 -3.98 -5.36
CA LYS A 162 -3.51 -5.31 -6.00
C LYS A 162 -2.49 -5.50 -7.13
N LEU A 163 -2.38 -4.52 -8.03
CA LEU A 163 -1.45 -4.56 -9.15
C LEU A 163 0.02 -4.59 -8.69
N ALA A 164 0.35 -3.84 -7.64
CA ALA A 164 1.69 -3.84 -7.07
C ALA A 164 2.08 -5.22 -6.48
N ILE A 165 1.15 -5.90 -5.82
CA ILE A 165 1.38 -7.26 -5.31
C ILE A 165 1.56 -8.27 -6.44
N ALA A 166 0.70 -8.23 -7.46
CA ALA A 166 0.84 -9.10 -8.63
C ALA A 166 2.19 -8.88 -9.34
N TRP A 167 2.58 -7.61 -9.49
CA TRP A 167 3.85 -7.19 -10.06
C TRP A 167 5.05 -7.67 -9.25
N TYR A 168 5.00 -7.53 -7.92
CA TYR A 168 6.04 -8.01 -7.01
C TYR A 168 6.32 -9.51 -7.19
N TYR A 169 5.30 -10.36 -7.13
CA TYR A 169 5.49 -11.81 -7.28
C TYR A 169 5.94 -12.20 -8.68
N ASN A 170 5.44 -11.54 -9.72
CA ASN A 170 5.89 -11.75 -11.09
C ASN A 170 7.38 -11.40 -11.28
N ILE A 171 7.85 -10.32 -10.64
CA ILE A 171 9.25 -9.91 -10.77
C ILE A 171 10.19 -10.77 -9.93
N THR A 172 9.81 -11.08 -8.70
CA THR A 172 10.66 -11.81 -7.75
C THR A 172 10.68 -13.31 -8.02
N GLY A 173 9.65 -13.87 -8.66
CA GLY A 173 9.51 -15.31 -8.87
C GLY A 173 9.21 -16.08 -7.58
N LYS A 174 8.89 -15.38 -6.48
CA LYS A 174 8.50 -15.99 -5.21
C LYS A 174 7.17 -16.72 -5.36
N ASN A 175 7.02 -17.82 -4.62
CA ASN A 175 5.73 -18.49 -4.49
C ASN A 175 4.74 -17.56 -3.79
N VAL A 176 3.54 -17.45 -4.36
CA VAL A 176 2.49 -16.61 -3.79
C VAL A 176 1.83 -17.34 -2.62
N PRO A 177 1.80 -16.76 -1.41
CA PRO A 177 1.08 -17.32 -0.26
C PRO A 177 -0.42 -17.49 -0.54
N ASP A 178 -1.02 -18.55 0.01
CA ASP A 178 -2.44 -18.88 -0.20
C ASP A 178 -3.39 -17.72 0.14
N TRP A 179 -3.11 -16.99 1.22
CA TRP A 179 -3.96 -15.87 1.63
C TRP A 179 -3.88 -14.70 0.65
N ILE A 180 -2.71 -14.44 0.04
CA ILE A 180 -2.54 -13.41 -0.99
C ILE A 180 -3.28 -13.79 -2.25
N ASN A 181 -3.15 -15.05 -2.67
CA ASN A 181 -3.91 -15.58 -3.79
C ASN A 181 -5.41 -15.41 -3.55
N ARG A 182 -5.92 -15.85 -2.40
CA ARG A 182 -7.34 -15.80 -2.05
C ARG A 182 -7.89 -14.39 -1.91
N ASP A 183 -7.18 -13.52 -1.19
CA ASP A 183 -7.74 -12.26 -0.70
C ASP A 183 -7.38 -11.06 -1.58
N ILE A 184 -6.27 -11.12 -2.32
CA ILE A 184 -5.75 -9.99 -3.10
C ILE A 184 -5.81 -10.25 -4.60
N LEU A 185 -5.30 -11.41 -5.06
CA LEU A 185 -5.08 -11.69 -6.48
C LEU A 185 -6.25 -12.41 -7.17
N LEU A 186 -7.09 -13.13 -6.43
CA LEU A 186 -8.28 -13.78 -6.98
C LEU A 186 -9.34 -12.73 -7.37
N LYS A 187 -9.89 -12.93 -8.57
CA LYS A 187 -10.88 -12.07 -9.24
C LYS A 187 -12.23 -12.10 -8.54
#